data_AF-A0AAE9F0L5-F1
#
_entry.id   AF-A0AAE9F0L5-F1
#
_cell.length_a   1.000
_cell.length_b   1.000
_cell.length_c   1.000
_cell.angle_alpha   90.00
_cell.angle_beta   90.00
_cell.angle_gamma   90.00
#
_symmetry.space_group_name_H-M   'P 1'
#
loop_
_entity.id
_entity.type
_entity.pdbx_description
1 polymer ?
#
loop_
_entity_poly.entity_id
_entity_poly.type
_entity_poly.pdbx_seq_one_letter_code
_entity_poly.pdbx_strand_id
1 'polypeptide(L)'
;MGRLSDFKDIRISTGQSVSIVNFAGRSSRSYALGNDASTLHKFGKYTVLLTTEGTSINGNMTDFSGTANGAAYTWICTDCSTFYWTKLRFDRFSTVSNKAFVSFQGQTPTHKREKLIRYDLTTVTDSYFPQVMPSNVLTLNVYSTRVEFYFNNIINGSSWRKPYIGRKGYIFAPNLWTSAANDFNYEFRDDSQLYNFTMNVIKASFPASSDKMTLKIGSGAGTPAVNNTYPRDLFSSQKVISNGNYMQVGLSASVAADVRLSFEMQKVNPASTVGILIAFALAIFYVL
;
A
#
# COMPACT_ATOMS: atom_id res chain seq x y z
N MET A 1 -20.01 -22.59 -6.27
CA MET A 1 -19.55 -21.58 -7.24
C MET A 1 -19.67 -22.19 -8.63
N GLY A 2 -20.50 -21.63 -9.52
CA GLY A 2 -20.64 -22.10 -10.90
C GLY A 2 -19.45 -21.68 -11.76
N ARG A 3 -19.15 -22.44 -12.82
CA ARG A 3 -18.09 -22.09 -13.78
C ARG A 3 -18.63 -21.06 -14.76
N LEU A 4 -17.76 -20.17 -15.24
CA LEU A 4 -18.15 -19.14 -16.21
C LEU A 4 -18.75 -19.74 -17.51
N SER A 5 -18.39 -20.98 -17.83
CA SER A 5 -18.93 -21.80 -18.92
C SER A 5 -20.42 -22.11 -18.82
N ASP A 6 -21.02 -21.93 -17.64
CA ASP A 6 -22.40 -22.32 -17.38
C ASP A 6 -23.40 -21.24 -17.85
N PHE A 7 -22.91 -20.08 -18.30
CA PHE A 7 -23.72 -18.98 -18.83
C PHE A 7 -23.72 -19.00 -20.37
N LYS A 8 -24.91 -19.12 -20.98
CA LYS A 8 -25.08 -19.23 -22.45
C LYS A 8 -25.05 -17.89 -23.20
N ASP A 9 -25.14 -16.76 -22.50
CA ASP A 9 -25.16 -15.42 -23.11
C ASP A 9 -24.15 -14.48 -22.42
N ILE A 10 -22.87 -14.69 -22.72
CA ILE A 10 -21.80 -13.81 -22.23
C ILE A 10 -21.66 -12.64 -23.21
N ARG A 11 -22.16 -11.47 -22.83
CA ARG A 11 -21.85 -10.22 -23.54
C ARG A 11 -20.49 -9.69 -23.07
N ILE A 12 -19.51 -9.70 -23.97
CA ILE A 12 -18.21 -9.08 -23.74
C ILE A 12 -18.39 -7.56 -23.84
N SER A 13 -18.29 -6.86 -22.72
CA SER A 13 -18.26 -5.39 -22.70
C SER A 13 -16.92 -4.92 -23.28
N THR A 14 -16.97 -4.02 -24.26
CA THR A 14 -15.80 -3.31 -24.80
C THR A 14 -15.40 -2.11 -23.93
N GLY A 15 -16.12 -1.88 -22.82
CA GLY A 15 -15.86 -0.79 -21.88
C GLY A 15 -14.73 -1.10 -20.91
N GLN A 16 -13.96 -0.08 -20.54
CA GLN A 16 -12.91 -0.12 -19.50
C GLN A 16 -13.48 -0.18 -18.07
N SER A 17 -14.73 -0.61 -17.91
CA SER A 17 -15.49 -0.48 -16.67
C SER A 17 -15.63 -1.80 -15.95
N VAL A 18 -15.48 -1.77 -14.63
CA VAL A 18 -15.91 -2.84 -13.75
C VAL A 18 -17.32 -2.57 -13.25
N SER A 19 -18.14 -3.60 -13.18
CA SER A 19 -19.47 -3.51 -12.55
C SER A 19 -19.57 -4.55 -11.45
N ILE A 20 -19.87 -4.10 -10.23
CA ILE A 20 -20.23 -4.96 -9.10
C ILE A 20 -21.74 -4.79 -8.87
N VAL A 21 -22.50 -5.86 -9.07
CA VAL A 21 -23.97 -5.82 -8.92
C VAL A 21 -24.38 -6.72 -7.75
N ASN A 22 -25.09 -6.15 -6.79
CA ASN A 22 -25.80 -6.90 -5.75
C ASN A 22 -27.24 -7.15 -6.23
N PHE A 23 -27.61 -8.42 -6.40
CA PHE A 23 -28.90 -8.80 -6.99
C PHE A 23 -30.10 -8.68 -6.05
N ALA A 24 -29.88 -8.51 -4.74
CA ALA A 24 -30.97 -8.65 -3.78
C ALA A 24 -31.58 -7.32 -3.28
N GLY A 25 -31.02 -6.16 -3.64
CA GLY A 25 -31.48 -4.85 -3.14
C GLY A 25 -31.48 -4.69 -1.61
N ARG A 26 -30.97 -5.69 -0.88
CA ARG A 26 -30.85 -5.85 0.58
C ARG A 26 -29.47 -6.47 0.88
N SER A 27 -29.10 -6.58 2.16
CA SER A 27 -27.83 -7.20 2.61
C SER A 27 -27.74 -8.69 2.24
N SER A 28 -27.45 -8.97 0.98
CA SER A 28 -27.17 -10.31 0.45
C SER A 28 -25.71 -10.41 0.08
N ARG A 29 -25.16 -11.63 0.18
CA ARG A 29 -23.80 -11.97 -0.24
C ARG A 29 -23.70 -12.35 -1.73
N SER A 30 -24.73 -12.03 -2.51
CA SER A 30 -24.80 -12.33 -3.95
C SER A 30 -24.26 -11.17 -4.78
N TYR A 31 -23.07 -11.35 -5.34
CA TYR A 31 -22.40 -10.35 -6.18
C TYR A 31 -22.07 -10.91 -7.57
N ALA A 32 -22.27 -10.12 -8.62
CA ALA A 32 -21.63 -10.32 -9.93
C ALA A 32 -20.51 -9.31 -10.13
N LEU A 33 -19.42 -9.73 -10.78
CA LEU A 33 -18.30 -8.87 -11.16
C LEU A 33 -18.08 -8.94 -12.68
N GLY A 34 -18.23 -7.81 -13.36
CA GLY A 34 -17.81 -7.64 -14.75
C GLY A 34 -16.40 -7.05 -14.81
N ASN A 35 -15.50 -7.64 -15.60
CA ASN A 35 -14.18 -7.09 -15.90
C ASN A 35 -13.95 -7.07 -17.41
N ASP A 36 -13.07 -6.18 -17.85
CA ASP A 36 -12.56 -6.14 -19.22
C ASP A 36 -11.68 -7.37 -19.51
N ALA A 37 -12.17 -8.27 -20.36
CA ALA A 37 -11.48 -9.49 -20.77
C ALA A 37 -10.14 -9.21 -21.48
N SER A 38 -10.04 -8.09 -22.21
CA SER A 38 -8.80 -7.69 -22.89
C SER A 38 -7.68 -7.32 -21.90
N THR A 39 -8.04 -7.04 -20.65
CA THR A 39 -7.07 -6.81 -19.59
C THR A 39 -6.72 -8.11 -18.87
N LEU A 40 -7.69 -9.01 -18.66
CA LEU A 40 -7.50 -10.24 -17.88
C LEU A 40 -6.78 -11.37 -18.63
N HIS A 41 -6.96 -11.50 -19.95
CA HIS A 41 -6.34 -12.61 -20.72
C HIS A 41 -4.81 -12.61 -20.70
N LYS A 42 -4.19 -11.51 -20.25
CA LYS A 42 -2.74 -11.37 -20.18
C LYS A 42 -2.13 -12.02 -18.94
N PHE A 43 -2.95 -12.45 -17.98
CA PHE A 43 -2.54 -13.17 -16.78
C PHE A 43 -2.73 -14.67 -16.99
N GLY A 44 -1.81 -15.48 -16.47
CA GLY A 44 -1.97 -16.94 -16.49
C GLY A 44 -3.08 -17.44 -15.57
N LYS A 45 -3.47 -16.62 -14.59
CA LYS A 45 -4.57 -16.88 -13.67
C LYS A 45 -5.16 -15.57 -13.16
N TYR A 46 -6.47 -15.51 -13.05
CA TYR A 46 -7.19 -14.45 -12.35
C TYR A 46 -8.11 -15.04 -11.28
N THR A 47 -8.05 -14.54 -10.06
CA THR A 47 -8.90 -14.99 -8.94
C THR A 47 -9.47 -13.79 -8.22
N VAL A 48 -10.76 -13.85 -7.89
CA VAL A 48 -11.47 -12.81 -7.16
C VAL A 48 -11.97 -13.39 -5.85
N LEU A 49 -11.75 -12.67 -4.76
CA LEU A 49 -12.21 -13.03 -3.43
C LEU A 49 -12.99 -11.86 -2.83
N LEU A 50 -14.15 -12.19 -2.25
CA LEU A 50 -14.97 -11.23 -1.52
C LEU A 50 -14.72 -11.38 -0.03
N THR A 51 -14.70 -10.26 0.67
CA THR A 51 -14.50 -10.20 2.11
C THR A 51 -15.29 -9.05 2.72
N THR A 52 -15.32 -9.00 4.05
CA THR A 52 -16.04 -8.01 4.86
C THR A 52 -15.15 -7.55 6.02
N GLU A 53 -15.51 -6.45 6.65
CA GLU A 53 -14.87 -5.92 7.84
C GLU A 53 -14.82 -6.97 8.98
N GLY A 54 -13.75 -6.94 9.78
CA GLY A 54 -13.56 -7.86 10.91
C GLY A 54 -13.09 -9.26 10.52
N THR A 55 -12.83 -9.52 9.24
CA THR A 55 -12.29 -10.80 8.76
C THR A 55 -10.77 -10.85 8.80
N SER A 56 -10.25 -12.05 9.08
CA SER A 56 -8.86 -12.43 8.88
C SER A 56 -8.80 -13.51 7.82
N ILE A 57 -7.96 -13.32 6.80
CA ILE A 57 -7.82 -14.25 5.69
C ILE A 57 -6.36 -14.62 5.55
N ASN A 58 -6.10 -15.92 5.43
CA ASN A 58 -4.79 -16.47 5.15
C ASN A 58 -4.89 -17.50 4.01
N GLY A 59 -3.74 -17.84 3.44
CA GLY A 59 -3.68 -18.85 2.40
C GLY A 59 -2.41 -18.75 1.58
N ASN A 60 -2.48 -19.33 0.39
CA ASN A 60 -1.38 -19.31 -0.57
C ASN A 60 -1.87 -18.76 -1.91
N MET A 61 -1.04 -17.92 -2.52
CA MET A 61 -1.16 -17.55 -3.92
C MET A 61 -0.05 -18.23 -4.71
N THR A 62 -0.32 -18.52 -5.97
CA THR A 62 0.64 -19.20 -6.85
C THR A 62 0.58 -18.62 -8.25
N ASP A 63 1.76 -18.49 -8.84
CA ASP A 63 1.94 -18.35 -10.27
C ASP A 63 3.12 -19.20 -10.73
N PHE A 64 2.82 -20.16 -11.61
CA PHE A 64 3.80 -20.95 -12.36
C PHE A 64 3.41 -21.02 -13.84
N SER A 65 2.61 -20.05 -14.30
CA SER A 65 2.02 -20.06 -15.64
C SER A 65 3.01 -19.76 -16.76
N GLY A 66 4.16 -19.14 -16.44
CA GLY A 66 5.12 -18.64 -17.42
C GLY A 66 4.67 -17.38 -18.16
N THR A 67 3.51 -16.82 -17.83
CA THR A 67 3.03 -15.57 -18.44
C THR A 67 3.79 -14.36 -17.91
N ALA A 68 4.03 -13.35 -18.76
CA ALA A 68 4.79 -12.16 -18.39
C ALA A 68 4.14 -11.35 -17.25
N ASN A 69 2.81 -11.43 -17.09
CA ASN A 69 2.08 -10.73 -16.02
C ASN A 69 1.81 -11.58 -14.78
N GLY A 70 2.18 -12.86 -14.82
CA GLY A 70 1.94 -13.81 -13.73
C GLY A 70 0.46 -14.06 -13.44
N ALA A 71 0.12 -14.26 -12.17
CA ALA A 71 -1.25 -14.42 -11.69
C ALA A 71 -1.74 -13.16 -10.97
N ALA A 72 -3.01 -12.82 -11.14
CA ALA A 72 -3.67 -11.74 -10.43
C ALA A 72 -4.71 -12.26 -9.44
N TYR A 73 -4.66 -11.76 -8.22
CA TYR A 73 -5.60 -12.04 -7.14
C TYR A 73 -6.21 -10.71 -6.70
N THR A 74 -7.53 -10.56 -6.83
CA THR A 74 -8.26 -9.35 -6.40
C THR A 74 -9.10 -9.67 -5.17
N TRP A 75 -8.91 -8.90 -4.11
CA TRP A 75 -9.80 -8.89 -2.94
C TRP A 75 -10.70 -7.67 -3.00
N ILE A 76 -11.98 -7.89 -2.76
CA ILE A 76 -13.00 -6.85 -2.68
C ILE A 76 -13.60 -6.94 -1.28
N CYS A 77 -13.43 -5.87 -0.51
CA CYS A 77 -14.10 -5.69 0.76
C CYS A 77 -15.38 -4.88 0.55
N THR A 78 -16.52 -5.40 0.97
CA THR A 78 -17.82 -4.78 0.66
C THR A 78 -18.19 -3.64 1.62
N ASP A 79 -17.58 -3.60 2.79
CA ASP A 79 -17.91 -2.72 3.91
C ASP A 79 -16.67 -2.25 4.69
N CYS A 80 -15.48 -2.30 4.08
CA CYS A 80 -14.28 -1.71 4.64
C CYS A 80 -13.52 -0.89 3.60
N SER A 81 -12.77 0.12 4.05
CA SER A 81 -12.03 1.06 3.19
C SER A 81 -10.53 0.76 3.11
N THR A 82 -10.05 -0.23 3.86
CA THR A 82 -8.62 -0.42 4.10
C THR A 82 -8.31 -1.90 4.29
N PHE A 83 -7.24 -2.38 3.65
CA PHE A 83 -6.62 -3.67 3.95
C PHE A 83 -5.38 -3.48 4.82
N TYR A 84 -5.18 -4.37 5.79
CA TYR A 84 -3.94 -4.48 6.56
C TYR A 84 -3.26 -5.80 6.25
N TRP A 85 -2.27 -5.77 5.37
CA TRP A 85 -1.47 -6.94 5.06
C TRP A 85 -0.49 -7.20 6.19
N THR A 86 -0.51 -8.39 6.79
CA THR A 86 0.33 -8.68 7.97
C THR A 86 1.40 -9.73 7.70
N LYS A 87 1.31 -10.45 6.59
CA LYS A 87 2.31 -11.46 6.22
C LYS A 87 2.37 -11.64 4.71
N LEU A 88 3.58 -11.71 4.19
CA LEU A 88 3.87 -12.16 2.85
C LEU A 88 5.18 -12.95 2.88
N ARG A 89 5.10 -14.27 2.72
CA ARG A 89 6.28 -15.14 2.76
C ARG A 89 6.35 -15.98 1.50
N PHE A 90 7.43 -15.77 0.75
CA PHE A 90 7.70 -16.57 -0.43
C PHE A 90 8.14 -17.98 -0.02
N ASP A 91 7.63 -18.98 -0.72
CA ASP A 91 8.06 -20.36 -0.57
C ASP A 91 9.45 -20.53 -1.21
N ARG A 92 10.48 -20.56 -0.35
CA ARG A 92 11.89 -20.67 -0.74
C ARG A 92 12.28 -22.06 -1.25
N PHE A 93 11.42 -23.08 -1.07
CA PHE A 93 11.67 -24.44 -1.54
C PHE A 93 11.14 -24.68 -2.95
N SER A 94 10.24 -23.83 -3.44
CA SER A 94 9.92 -23.82 -4.87
C SER A 94 11.13 -23.25 -5.62
N THR A 95 11.64 -24.00 -6.58
CA THR A 95 12.81 -23.73 -7.46
C THR A 95 12.56 -22.54 -8.40
N VAL A 96 12.16 -21.40 -7.85
CA VAL A 96 11.77 -20.23 -8.64
C VAL A 96 12.90 -19.24 -8.74
N SER A 97 13.04 -18.73 -9.96
CA SER A 97 14.07 -17.78 -10.35
C SER A 97 14.24 -16.66 -9.31
N ASN A 98 15.46 -16.14 -9.17
CA ASN A 98 15.75 -14.92 -8.39
C ASN A 98 14.99 -13.66 -8.87
N LYS A 99 14.03 -13.81 -9.80
CA LYS A 99 13.15 -12.80 -10.35
C LYS A 99 11.71 -12.89 -9.80
N ALA A 100 11.44 -13.76 -8.84
CA ALA A 100 10.13 -13.89 -8.19
C ALA A 100 9.74 -12.62 -7.42
N PHE A 101 8.48 -12.18 -7.58
CA PHE A 101 7.97 -11.01 -6.87
C PHE A 101 6.45 -11.05 -6.66
N VAL A 102 6.00 -10.19 -5.75
CA VAL A 102 4.59 -9.82 -5.59
C VAL A 102 4.49 -8.31 -5.70
N SER A 103 3.48 -7.84 -6.42
CA SER A 103 3.19 -6.40 -6.52
C SER A 103 1.75 -6.10 -6.18
N PHE A 104 1.51 -4.95 -5.57
CA PHE A 104 0.23 -4.51 -5.06
C PHE A 104 -0.25 -3.32 -5.88
N GLN A 105 -1.50 -3.36 -6.31
CA GLN A 105 -2.19 -2.24 -6.94
C GLN A 105 -3.57 -2.11 -6.30
N GLY A 106 -4.08 -0.88 -6.28
CA GLY A 106 -5.49 -0.69 -5.95
C GLY A 106 -6.40 -1.07 -7.12
N GLN A 107 -7.65 -1.37 -6.81
CA GLN A 107 -8.68 -1.78 -7.78
C GLN A 107 -8.35 -3.06 -8.55
N THR A 108 -9.27 -3.49 -9.43
CA THR A 108 -9.07 -4.65 -10.30
C THR A 108 -8.07 -4.33 -11.45
N PRO A 109 -7.50 -5.35 -12.13
CA PRO A 109 -6.64 -5.12 -13.29
C PRO A 109 -7.26 -4.23 -14.38
N THR A 110 -8.57 -4.33 -14.63
CA THR A 110 -9.30 -3.52 -15.62
C THR A 110 -9.12 -2.01 -15.43
N HIS A 111 -8.96 -1.55 -14.19
CA HIS A 111 -8.75 -0.14 -13.88
C HIS A 111 -7.35 0.36 -14.26
N LYS A 112 -6.42 -0.53 -14.60
CA LYS A 112 -5.05 -0.20 -15.05
C LYS A 112 -4.31 0.75 -14.09
N ARG A 113 -4.61 0.65 -12.79
CA ARG A 113 -3.92 1.38 -11.73
C ARG A 113 -2.45 0.96 -11.65
N GLU A 114 -1.61 1.86 -11.17
CA GLU A 114 -0.20 1.60 -10.95
C GLU A 114 0.00 0.50 -9.88
N LYS A 115 1.05 -0.31 -10.07
CA LYS A 115 1.56 -1.26 -9.08
C LYS A 115 2.44 -0.52 -8.07
N LEU A 116 1.82 -0.01 -7.01
CA LEU A 116 2.44 0.91 -6.04
C LEU A 116 3.53 0.26 -5.17
N ILE A 117 3.35 -1.01 -4.79
CA ILE A 117 4.33 -1.74 -3.96
C ILE A 117 4.81 -2.95 -4.73
N ARG A 118 6.12 -3.21 -4.65
CA ARG A 118 6.74 -4.44 -5.12
C ARG A 118 7.61 -5.01 -4.00
N TYR A 119 7.41 -6.30 -3.72
CA TYR A 119 8.27 -7.08 -2.84
C TYR A 119 8.91 -8.19 -3.67
N ASP A 120 10.23 -8.24 -3.64
CA ASP A 120 11.01 -9.29 -4.29
C ASP A 120 11.38 -10.37 -3.28
N LEU A 121 11.46 -11.62 -3.76
CA LEU A 121 11.84 -12.80 -2.98
C LEU A 121 13.11 -12.58 -2.13
N THR A 122 14.08 -11.85 -2.68
CA THR A 122 15.42 -11.67 -2.11
C THR A 122 15.50 -10.54 -1.08
N THR A 123 14.54 -9.61 -1.05
CA THR A 123 14.61 -8.38 -0.25
C THR A 123 13.51 -8.26 0.79
N VAL A 124 12.37 -8.93 0.60
CA VAL A 124 11.28 -8.85 1.56
C VAL A 124 11.60 -9.62 2.84
N THR A 125 11.27 -9.01 3.96
CA THR A 125 11.32 -9.61 5.29
C THR A 125 10.04 -9.30 6.04
N ASP A 126 9.81 -9.99 7.17
CA ASP A 126 8.64 -9.72 8.04
C ASP A 126 8.62 -8.27 8.56
N SER A 127 9.77 -7.56 8.55
CA SER A 127 9.90 -6.16 8.95
C SER A 127 9.01 -5.20 8.17
N TYR A 128 8.60 -5.54 6.94
CA TYR A 128 7.70 -4.69 6.14
C TYR A 128 6.23 -4.77 6.58
N PHE A 129 5.90 -5.69 7.49
CA PHE A 129 4.53 -5.95 7.90
C PHE A 129 4.29 -5.59 9.37
N PRO A 130 3.07 -5.15 9.73
CA PRO A 130 1.94 -4.91 8.84
C PRO A 130 2.12 -3.69 7.92
N GLN A 131 1.55 -3.81 6.71
CA GLN A 131 1.47 -2.77 5.68
C GLN A 131 0.00 -2.41 5.43
N VAL A 132 -0.31 -1.11 5.37
CA VAL A 132 -1.65 -0.59 5.12
C VAL A 132 -1.85 -0.32 3.63
N MET A 133 -3.05 -0.60 3.12
CA MET A 133 -3.50 -0.26 1.77
C MET A 133 -4.87 0.42 1.87
N PRO A 134 -4.95 1.75 1.70
CA PRO A 134 -6.20 2.52 1.82
C PRO A 134 -7.09 2.33 0.58
N SER A 135 -7.65 1.13 0.44
CA SER A 135 -8.62 0.79 -0.59
C SER A 135 -9.55 -0.31 -0.11
N ASN A 136 -10.78 -0.31 -0.62
CA ASN A 136 -11.74 -1.39 -0.49
C ASN A 136 -11.56 -2.49 -1.54
N VAL A 137 -10.79 -2.22 -2.61
CA VAL A 137 -10.41 -3.21 -3.63
C VAL A 137 -8.90 -3.22 -3.80
N LEU A 138 -8.30 -4.39 -3.65
CA LEU A 138 -6.85 -4.59 -3.72
C LEU A 138 -6.55 -5.73 -4.68
N THR A 139 -5.60 -5.54 -5.60
CA THR A 139 -5.10 -6.62 -6.46
C THR A 139 -3.63 -6.86 -6.21
N LEU A 140 -3.28 -8.12 -5.99
CA LEU A 140 -1.89 -8.58 -5.95
C LEU A 140 -1.58 -9.32 -7.24
N ASN A 141 -0.43 -9.01 -7.81
CA ASN A 141 0.13 -9.72 -8.94
C ASN A 141 1.31 -10.55 -8.43
N VAL A 142 1.20 -11.87 -8.54
CA VAL A 142 2.20 -12.85 -8.13
C VAL A 142 2.90 -13.35 -9.37
N TYR A 143 4.22 -13.32 -9.39
CA TYR A 143 5.01 -13.72 -10.54
C TYR A 143 6.02 -14.79 -10.17
N SER A 144 5.93 -15.94 -10.86
CA SER A 144 6.90 -17.02 -10.78
C SER A 144 7.21 -17.41 -9.34
N THR A 145 6.19 -17.74 -8.54
CA THR A 145 6.37 -18.15 -7.14
C THR A 145 5.09 -18.69 -6.50
N ARG A 146 5.25 -19.37 -5.36
CA ARG A 146 4.21 -19.57 -4.36
C ARG A 146 4.47 -18.64 -3.17
N VAL A 147 3.43 -17.96 -2.71
CA VAL A 147 3.52 -17.01 -1.59
C VAL A 147 2.41 -17.27 -0.59
N GLU A 148 2.82 -17.52 0.65
CA GLU A 148 1.95 -17.51 1.82
C GLU A 148 1.57 -16.07 2.15
N PHE A 149 0.29 -15.83 2.43
CA PHE A 149 -0.19 -14.52 2.84
C PHE A 149 -1.11 -14.57 4.05
N TYR A 150 -1.17 -13.42 4.73
CA TYR A 150 -2.16 -13.13 5.76
C TYR A 150 -2.51 -11.65 5.68
N PHE A 151 -3.80 -11.33 5.74
CA PHE A 151 -4.26 -9.96 5.93
C PHE A 151 -5.51 -9.90 6.82
N ASN A 152 -5.73 -8.71 7.35
CA ASN A 152 -6.84 -8.35 8.21
C ASN A 152 -7.60 -7.15 7.66
N ASN A 153 -8.92 -7.17 7.82
CA ASN A 153 -9.79 -6.02 7.59
C ASN A 153 -10.34 -5.49 8.94
N ILE A 154 -9.49 -5.45 9.97
CA ILE A 154 -9.89 -5.08 11.33
C ILE A 154 -10.01 -3.55 11.44
N ILE A 155 -11.06 -3.10 12.13
CA ILE A 155 -11.56 -1.73 12.23
C ILE A 155 -10.52 -0.70 12.70
N ASN A 156 -9.65 -1.06 13.65
CA ASN A 156 -8.92 -0.05 14.43
C ASN A 156 -7.49 0.24 13.96
N GLY A 157 -6.93 -0.52 13.01
CA GLY A 157 -5.55 -0.33 12.53
C GLY A 157 -4.47 -0.37 13.61
N SER A 158 -4.80 -0.82 14.83
CA SER A 158 -3.94 -0.70 16.03
C SER A 158 -2.61 -1.45 15.85
N SER A 159 -2.66 -2.66 15.30
CA SER A 159 -1.46 -3.44 14.99
C SER A 159 -0.58 -2.73 13.95
N TRP A 160 -1.18 -2.03 13.00
CA TRP A 160 -0.43 -1.22 12.04
C TRP A 160 0.16 0.04 12.66
N ARG A 161 -0.41 0.61 13.71
CA ARG A 161 0.15 1.77 14.40
C ARG A 161 1.24 1.42 15.41
N LYS A 162 1.37 0.15 15.79
CA LYS A 162 2.35 -0.27 16.80
C LYS A 162 3.80 -0.25 16.27
N PRO A 163 4.68 0.64 16.78
CA PRO A 163 6.08 0.62 16.38
C PRO A 163 6.81 -0.61 16.95
N TYR A 164 7.89 -1.01 16.30
CA TYR A 164 8.83 -2.03 16.80
C TYR A 164 10.19 -1.86 16.11
N ILE A 165 11.25 -2.33 16.76
CA ILE A 165 12.63 -2.20 16.25
C ILE A 165 12.80 -3.03 14.97
N GLY A 166 13.32 -2.39 13.93
CA GLY A 166 13.53 -2.97 12.62
C GLY A 166 12.33 -2.84 11.68
N ARG A 167 11.21 -2.24 12.12
CA ARG A 167 10.02 -2.07 11.28
C ARG A 167 10.30 -1.17 10.08
N LYS A 168 9.75 -1.56 8.93
CA LYS A 168 9.79 -0.82 7.65
C LYS A 168 8.41 -0.78 7.03
N GLY A 169 8.21 0.11 6.08
CA GLY A 169 6.98 0.13 5.30
C GLY A 169 6.87 1.34 4.40
N TYR A 170 5.71 1.44 3.75
CA TYR A 170 5.37 2.51 2.84
C TYR A 170 4.09 3.22 3.27
N ILE A 171 4.01 4.50 2.93
CA ILE A 171 2.79 5.31 3.06
C ILE A 171 2.55 5.96 1.70
N PHE A 172 1.34 5.82 1.19
CA PHE A 172 0.94 6.37 -0.10
C PHE A 172 -0.32 7.21 0.08
N ALA A 173 -0.44 8.26 -0.74
CA ALA A 173 -1.65 9.02 -0.91
C ALA A 173 -2.84 8.08 -1.29
N PRO A 174 -3.99 8.12 -0.59
CA PRO A 174 -5.12 7.21 -0.82
C PRO A 174 -5.66 7.21 -2.25
N ASN A 175 -5.64 8.36 -2.92
CA ASN A 175 -6.08 8.51 -4.31
C ASN A 175 -5.33 7.60 -5.31
N LEU A 176 -4.10 7.18 -4.96
CA LEU A 176 -3.29 6.27 -5.78
C LEU A 176 -3.88 4.85 -5.79
N TRP A 177 -4.55 4.44 -4.70
CA TRP A 177 -5.15 3.12 -4.57
C TRP A 177 -6.60 3.07 -5.06
N THR A 178 -7.38 4.10 -4.77
CA THR A 178 -8.81 4.14 -5.10
C THR A 178 -9.23 5.57 -5.37
N SER A 179 -10.41 5.76 -5.96
CA SER A 179 -11.01 7.09 -6.08
C SER A 179 -11.65 7.48 -4.75
N ALA A 180 -10.82 7.91 -3.78
CA ALA A 180 -11.25 8.37 -2.46
C ALA A 180 -10.67 9.76 -2.14
N ALA A 181 -11.13 10.33 -1.02
CA ALA A 181 -10.55 11.54 -0.46
C ALA A 181 -9.06 11.32 -0.17
N ASN A 182 -8.24 12.32 -0.48
CA ASN A 182 -6.79 12.21 -0.47
C ASN A 182 -6.19 12.75 0.82
N ASP A 183 -6.66 12.18 1.93
CA ASP A 183 -6.26 12.58 3.28
C ASP A 183 -5.97 11.36 4.16
N PHE A 184 -5.05 11.55 5.10
CA PHE A 184 -4.79 10.58 6.16
C PHE A 184 -4.12 11.28 7.35
N ASN A 185 -4.21 10.64 8.52
CA ASN A 185 -3.39 10.99 9.67
C ASN A 185 -2.93 9.70 10.36
N TYR A 186 -1.68 9.34 10.11
CA TYR A 186 -1.07 8.13 10.65
C TYR A 186 -0.14 8.49 11.79
N GLU A 187 -0.26 7.76 12.90
CA GLU A 187 0.61 7.90 14.06
C GLU A 187 1.12 6.54 14.48
N PHE A 188 2.44 6.44 14.61
CA PHE A 188 3.11 5.35 15.30
C PHE A 188 3.54 5.86 16.67
N ARG A 189 3.15 5.19 17.73
CA ARG A 189 3.45 5.60 19.11
C ARG A 189 3.68 4.40 20.01
N ASP A 190 4.73 4.46 20.82
CA ASP A 190 4.92 3.58 21.97
C ASP A 190 5.65 4.38 23.04
N ASP A 191 4.90 4.78 24.08
CA ASP A 191 5.41 5.63 25.14
C ASP A 191 6.41 4.92 26.07
N SER A 192 6.61 3.60 25.92
CA SER A 192 7.55 2.82 26.75
C SER A 192 8.99 2.81 26.24
N GLN A 193 9.24 3.22 24.99
CA GLN A 193 10.59 3.20 24.42
C GLN A 193 10.79 4.29 23.35
N LEU A 194 12.05 4.67 23.14
CA LEU A 194 12.44 5.54 22.04
C LEU A 194 12.85 4.71 20.83
N TYR A 195 12.56 5.26 19.65
CA TYR A 195 13.02 4.76 18.36
C TYR A 195 13.78 5.85 17.62
N ASN A 196 14.69 5.42 16.76
CA ASN A 196 15.19 6.27 15.70
C ASN A 196 14.26 6.11 14.49
N PHE A 197 13.38 7.09 14.28
CA PHE A 197 12.47 7.13 13.15
C PHE A 197 13.16 7.72 11.93
N THR A 198 13.12 6.99 10.83
CA THR A 198 13.50 7.48 9.51
C THR A 198 12.25 7.57 8.64
N MET A 199 12.01 8.73 8.05
CA MET A 199 11.01 8.95 7.02
C MET A 199 11.72 9.40 5.75
N ASN A 200 11.42 8.76 4.64
CA ASN A 200 11.96 9.11 3.32
C ASN A 200 10.81 9.45 2.37
N VAL A 201 10.79 10.69 1.87
CA VAL A 201 9.85 11.15 0.84
C VAL A 201 10.35 10.62 -0.50
N ILE A 202 9.76 9.54 -1.01
CA ILE A 202 10.12 8.97 -2.32
C ILE A 202 9.63 9.90 -3.44
N LYS A 203 8.41 10.40 -3.29
CA LYS A 203 7.77 11.34 -4.22
C LYS A 203 6.79 12.21 -3.46
N ALA A 204 6.78 13.50 -3.76
CA ALA A 204 5.76 14.44 -3.33
C ALA A 204 5.45 15.39 -4.48
N SER A 205 4.18 15.54 -4.79
CA SER A 205 3.64 16.49 -5.76
C SER A 205 2.33 17.03 -5.21
N PHE A 206 2.24 18.35 -5.12
CA PHE A 206 1.14 19.06 -4.50
C PHE A 206 0.59 20.12 -5.48
N PRO A 207 -0.33 19.74 -6.38
CA PRO A 207 -0.77 20.63 -7.45
C PRO A 207 -1.57 21.85 -6.95
N ALA A 208 -2.40 21.68 -5.92
CA ALA A 208 -3.23 22.74 -5.37
C ALA A 208 -2.53 23.47 -4.22
N SER A 209 -2.78 24.77 -4.08
CA SER A 209 -2.18 25.59 -3.00
C SER A 209 -2.64 25.20 -1.60
N SER A 210 -3.77 24.50 -1.48
CA SER A 210 -4.29 23.95 -0.22
C SER A 210 -3.61 22.64 0.19
N ASP A 211 -2.87 22.00 -0.71
CA ASP A 211 -2.28 20.69 -0.47
C ASP A 211 -1.14 20.80 0.55
N LYS A 212 -1.17 19.93 1.56
CA LYS A 212 -0.16 19.92 2.61
C LYS A 212 0.09 18.52 3.16
N MET A 213 1.36 18.28 3.49
CA MET A 213 1.78 17.14 4.30
C MET A 213 2.49 17.62 5.56
N THR A 214 2.25 16.95 6.68
CA THR A 214 2.92 17.23 7.96
C THR A 214 3.70 16.02 8.44
N LEU A 215 4.89 16.24 8.99
CA LEU A 215 5.67 15.21 9.69
C LEU A 215 6.02 15.72 11.08
N LYS A 216 5.66 14.93 12.09
CA LYS A 216 6.07 15.16 13.48
C LYS A 216 6.79 13.95 14.03
N ILE A 217 7.91 14.17 14.71
CA ILE A 217 8.62 13.16 15.48
C ILE A 217 8.95 13.79 16.84
N GLY A 218 8.61 13.11 17.93
CA GLY A 218 8.83 13.68 19.25
C GLY A 218 8.79 12.65 20.37
N SER A 219 9.01 13.16 21.58
CA SER A 219 9.01 12.39 22.81
C SER A 219 8.11 13.07 23.84
N GLY A 220 7.18 12.32 24.45
CA GLY A 220 6.28 12.84 25.48
C GLY A 220 5.28 13.88 24.96
N ALA A 221 4.87 14.80 25.84
CA ALA A 221 3.88 15.84 25.56
C ALA A 221 4.47 17.22 25.17
N GLY A 222 5.81 17.32 25.11
CA GLY A 222 6.50 18.56 24.77
C GLY A 222 6.51 18.88 23.28
N THR A 223 7.21 19.96 22.90
CA THR A 223 7.43 20.33 21.50
C THR A 223 8.10 19.16 20.74
N PRO A 224 7.56 18.74 19.58
CA PRO A 224 8.17 17.68 18.79
C PRO A 224 9.59 18.06 18.34
N ALA A 225 10.51 17.10 18.35
CA ALA A 225 11.87 17.29 17.83
C ALA A 225 11.88 17.56 16.31
N VAL A 226 10.90 17.03 15.59
CA VAL A 226 10.59 17.35 14.18
C VAL A 226 9.16 17.82 14.12
N ASN A 227 8.91 18.96 13.47
CA ASN A 227 7.57 19.50 13.22
C ASN A 227 7.54 20.18 11.85
N ASN A 228 7.69 19.37 10.79
CA ASN A 228 7.80 19.88 9.43
C ASN A 228 6.40 19.97 8.79
N THR A 229 6.19 21.06 8.06
CA THR A 229 5.06 21.22 7.13
C THR A 229 5.64 21.36 5.73
N TYR A 230 5.17 20.51 4.82
CA TYR A 230 5.62 20.43 3.43
C TYR A 230 4.54 21.04 2.53
N PRO A 231 4.73 22.29 2.07
CA PRO A 231 3.81 22.96 1.15
C PRO A 231 4.05 22.56 -0.32
N ARG A 232 3.28 23.19 -1.22
CA ARG A 232 3.18 23.03 -2.67
C ARG A 232 4.49 22.73 -3.44
N ASP A 233 5.63 23.26 -2.98
CA ASP A 233 6.85 23.41 -3.79
C ASP A 233 8.01 22.46 -3.43
N LEU A 234 7.75 21.36 -2.72
CA LEU A 234 8.79 20.35 -2.50
C LEU A 234 8.98 19.43 -3.71
N PHE A 235 10.03 19.68 -4.47
CA PHE A 235 10.57 18.74 -5.43
C PHE A 235 11.50 17.72 -4.74
N SER A 236 11.06 16.46 -4.72
CA SER A 236 11.85 15.22 -4.57
C SER A 236 12.62 14.93 -3.27
N SER A 237 12.70 13.62 -2.95
CA SER A 237 13.69 12.93 -2.10
C SER A 237 14.21 13.67 -0.87
N GLN A 238 13.42 13.69 0.20
CA GLN A 238 13.87 14.15 1.51
C GLN A 238 13.89 13.03 2.53
N LYS A 239 15.02 12.86 3.20
CA LYS A 239 15.18 11.93 4.32
C LYS A 239 15.24 12.70 5.62
N VAL A 240 14.32 12.39 6.53
CA VAL A 240 14.28 12.93 7.89
C VAL A 240 14.54 11.79 8.86
N ILE A 241 15.46 12.03 9.80
CA ILE A 241 15.85 11.07 10.83
C ILE A 241 15.76 11.78 12.18
N SER A 242 15.04 11.21 13.14
CA SER A 242 14.97 11.77 14.49
C SER A 242 14.58 10.72 15.52
N ASN A 243 15.01 10.93 16.77
CA ASN A 243 14.65 10.07 17.89
C ASN A 243 13.33 10.53 18.51
N GLY A 244 12.44 9.59 18.82
CA GLY A 244 11.15 9.88 19.41
C GLY A 244 10.46 8.64 19.98
N ASN A 245 9.41 8.83 20.77
CA ASN A 245 8.47 7.77 21.14
C ASN A 245 7.24 7.74 20.20
N TYR A 246 7.08 8.76 19.35
CA TYR A 246 6.11 8.74 18.26
C TYR A 246 6.62 9.38 16.96
N MET A 247 6.01 8.96 15.85
CA MET A 247 6.07 9.60 14.54
C MET A 247 4.64 9.75 14.00
N GLN A 248 4.26 10.97 13.62
CA GLN A 248 2.97 11.28 13.00
C GLN A 248 3.18 11.84 11.59
N VAL A 249 2.44 11.31 10.63
CA VAL A 249 2.42 11.78 9.25
C VAL A 249 0.98 12.07 8.85
N GLY A 250 0.72 13.29 8.41
CA GLY A 250 -0.59 13.75 7.98
C GLY A 250 -0.57 14.22 6.53
N LEU A 251 -1.63 13.93 5.79
CA LEU A 251 -1.89 14.45 4.45
C LEU A 251 -3.28 15.06 4.41
N SER A 252 -3.37 16.25 3.82
CA SER A 252 -4.63 16.87 3.42
C SER A 252 -4.39 17.48 2.04
N ALA A 253 -4.88 16.81 1.00
CA ALA A 253 -4.55 17.18 -0.36
C ALA A 253 -5.69 16.94 -1.34
N SER A 254 -5.57 17.56 -2.51
CA SER A 254 -6.40 17.38 -3.68
C SER A 254 -6.24 15.98 -4.28
N VAL A 255 -7.21 15.56 -5.08
CA VAL A 255 -7.20 14.27 -5.78
C VAL A 255 -6.05 14.12 -6.79
N ALA A 256 -5.40 15.23 -7.17
CA ALA A 256 -4.28 15.24 -8.10
C ALA A 256 -2.91 15.12 -7.41
N ALA A 257 -2.86 15.26 -6.08
CA ALA A 257 -1.62 15.13 -5.33
C ALA A 257 -1.08 13.69 -5.33
N ASP A 258 0.25 13.56 -5.39
CA ASP A 258 0.95 12.27 -5.39
C ASP A 258 2.01 12.30 -4.29
N VAL A 259 1.76 11.58 -3.20
CA VAL A 259 2.67 11.44 -2.06
C VAL A 259 3.00 9.97 -1.85
N ARG A 260 4.29 9.67 -1.81
CA ARG A 260 4.84 8.32 -1.61
C ARG A 260 6.00 8.42 -0.65
N LEU A 261 5.89 7.72 0.46
CA LEU A 261 6.87 7.73 1.54
C LEU A 261 7.30 6.29 1.84
N SER A 262 8.53 6.13 2.30
CA SER A 262 8.93 4.97 3.08
C SER A 262 9.32 5.38 4.48
N PHE A 263 9.19 4.45 5.42
CA PHE A 263 9.63 4.64 6.80
C PHE A 263 10.42 3.44 7.30
N GLU A 264 11.29 3.72 8.27
CA GLU A 264 12.04 2.71 9.01
C GLU A 264 12.13 3.13 10.49
N MET A 265 12.06 2.16 11.39
CA MET A 265 12.15 2.35 12.84
C MET A 265 13.31 1.51 13.34
N GLN A 266 14.36 2.16 13.84
CA GLN A 266 15.53 1.47 14.36
C GLN A 266 15.66 1.69 15.86
N LYS A 267 16.52 0.89 16.49
CA LYS A 267 16.98 1.16 17.84
C LYS A 267 17.66 2.53 17.84
N VAL A 268 17.41 3.33 18.88
CA VAL A 268 18.10 4.61 19.06
C VAL A 268 19.61 4.37 19.04
N ASN A 269 20.31 5.14 18.20
CA ASN A 269 21.76 5.17 18.24
C ASN A 269 22.17 6.25 19.25
N PRO A 270 22.81 5.91 20.38
CA PRO A 270 23.16 6.87 21.42
C PRO A 270 24.09 8.01 20.94
N ALA A 271 24.73 7.86 19.77
CA ALA A 271 25.57 8.89 19.15
C ALA A 271 24.82 9.94 18.28
N SER A 272 23.51 9.80 18.09
CA SER A 272 22.72 10.59 17.10
C SER A 272 21.80 11.65 17.71
N THR A 273 22.09 12.15 18.91
CA THR A 273 21.26 13.11 19.66
C THR A 273 21.13 14.51 19.03
N VAL A 274 21.53 14.68 17.76
CA VAL A 274 21.36 15.91 16.98
C VAL A 274 20.56 15.54 15.73
N GLY A 275 19.35 16.08 15.60
CA GLY A 275 18.55 15.93 14.38
C GLY A 275 19.27 16.59 13.21
N ILE A 276 19.87 15.79 12.33
CA ILE A 276 20.54 16.30 11.12
C ILE A 276 19.51 16.33 9.99
N LEU A 277 19.11 17.52 9.56
CA LEU A 277 18.47 17.76 8.26
C LEU A 277 19.55 17.62 7.18
N ILE A 278 19.50 16.55 6.36
CA ILE A 278 20.29 16.47 5.12
C ILE A 278 19.34 16.79 3.97
N ALA A 279 19.37 18.03 3.50
CA ALA A 279 18.71 18.44 2.27
C ALA A 279 19.76 18.48 1.15
N PHE A 280 19.62 17.63 0.12
CA PHE A 280 20.33 17.81 -1.14
C PHE A 280 19.44 18.60 -2.09
N ALA A 281 19.67 19.90 -2.22
CA ALA A 281 19.10 20.71 -3.29
C ALA A 281 20.18 20.92 -4.36
N LEU A 282 20.13 20.15 -5.45
CA LEU A 282 20.95 20.43 -6.63
C LEU A 282 20.14 21.35 -7.56
N ALA A 283 20.27 22.68 -7.36
CA ALA A 283 19.76 23.65 -8.31
C ALA A 283 20.83 23.93 -9.38
N ILE A 284 20.72 23.27 -10.53
CA ILE A 284 21.49 23.66 -11.73
C ILE A 284 20.69 24.76 -12.43
N PHE A 285 21.08 26.01 -12.24
CA PHE A 285 20.66 27.09 -13.12
C PHE A 285 21.50 27.02 -14.40
N TYR A 286 20.89 26.61 -15.52
CA TYR A 286 21.43 26.94 -16.83
C TYR A 286 20.96 28.36 -17.18
N VAL A 287 21.91 29.29 -17.17
CA VAL A 287 21.81 30.55 -17.92
C VAL A 287 22.59 30.33 -19.20
N LEU A 288 21.88 30.31 -20.33
CA LEU A 288 22.33 30.77 -21.66
C LEU A 288 21.09 31.00 -22.52
#